data_AF-A0A372NVG2-F1
#
_entry.id   AF-A0A372NVG2-F1
#
_cell.length_a   1.000
_cell.length_b   1.000
_cell.length_c   1.000
_cell.angle_alpha   90.00
_cell.angle_beta   90.00
_cell.angle_gamma   90.00
#
_symmetry.space_group_name_H-M   'P 1'
#
loop_
_entity.id
_entity.type
_entity.pdbx_description
1 polymer ?
#
loop_
_entity_poly.entity_id
_entity_poly.type
_entity_poly.pdbx_seq_one_letter_code
_entity_poly.pdbx_strand_id
1 'polypeptide(L)'
;MKKLLTLIILSTTIAQADAIIKSAPAAIIQKIKHPEKAMEPAEAKAILREMQQQSTDEDKIKVLKAGVKDKGINMDQLLTLLNQFNTDDSKIEAAKFAFPYTTNYKSFLRICDIFSREEYKDALEDFYKKNK
;
A
#
# COMPACT_ATOMS: atom_id res chain seq x y z
N MET A 1 13.66 59.27 28.86
CA MET A 1 12.62 58.57 29.65
C MET A 1 12.75 57.06 29.38
N LYS A 2 12.76 56.22 30.43
CA LYS A 2 12.56 54.74 30.44
C LYS A 2 13.61 53.92 29.66
N LYS A 3 14.68 53.39 30.27
CA LYS A 3 14.80 52.10 31.01
C LYS A 3 14.15 50.88 30.34
N LEU A 4 14.98 49.93 29.87
CA LEU A 4 14.88 48.45 29.98
C LEU A 4 16.15 47.89 29.27
N LEU A 5 17.22 47.41 29.92
CA LEU A 5 17.41 46.15 30.66
C LEU A 5 16.73 44.94 30.01
N THR A 6 17.52 44.05 29.37
CA THR A 6 17.43 42.56 29.34
C THR A 6 18.65 42.04 28.56
N LEU A 7 19.73 41.62 29.22
CA LEU A 7 20.07 40.27 29.69
C LEU A 7 20.47 39.29 28.57
N ILE A 8 21.75 38.92 28.59
CA ILE A 8 22.45 37.87 27.82
C ILE A 8 21.90 36.50 28.20
N ILE A 9 21.62 35.62 27.23
CA ILE A 9 21.97 34.18 27.35
C ILE A 9 22.28 33.62 25.95
N LEU A 10 23.53 33.18 25.79
CA LEU A 10 24.00 32.34 24.69
C LEU A 10 23.65 30.89 25.06
N SER A 11 22.80 30.23 24.27
CA SER A 11 22.52 28.80 24.43
C SER A 11 22.69 28.12 23.08
N THR A 12 23.81 27.42 22.93
CA THR A 12 24.09 26.49 21.85
C THR A 12 23.10 25.33 21.95
N THR A 13 22.25 25.13 20.96
CA THR A 13 21.47 23.89 20.81
C THR A 13 22.13 23.01 19.77
N ILE A 14 22.82 21.97 20.24
CA ILE A 14 23.10 20.77 19.46
C ILE A 14 21.81 19.95 19.53
N ALA A 15 21.06 19.87 18.44
CA ALA A 15 19.91 18.98 18.32
C ALA A 15 20.37 17.66 17.68
N GLN A 16 20.14 16.61 18.46
CA GLN A 16 20.47 15.22 18.27
C GLN A 16 19.70 14.61 17.07
N ALA A 17 20.38 13.76 16.31
CA ALA A 17 19.75 12.94 15.28
C ALA A 17 18.93 11.82 15.94
N ASP A 18 17.61 12.03 16.07
CA ASP A 18 16.67 10.98 16.43
C ASP A 18 16.11 10.34 15.16
N ALA A 19 16.52 9.09 14.92
CA ALA A 19 15.92 8.21 13.93
C ALA A 19 14.43 8.03 14.27
N ILE A 20 13.56 8.60 13.44
CA ILE A 20 12.12 8.39 13.51
C ILE A 20 11.84 6.95 13.04
N ILE A 21 11.84 6.01 13.99
CA ILE A 21 11.07 4.78 13.85
C ILE A 21 9.61 5.22 13.85
N LYS A 22 9.03 5.35 12.66
CA LYS A 22 7.59 5.60 12.48
C LYS A 22 6.85 4.33 12.89
N SER A 23 6.71 4.11 14.19
CA SER A 23 5.86 3.07 14.73
C SER A 23 4.43 3.36 14.29
N ALA A 24 3.92 2.52 13.40
CA ALA A 24 2.52 2.56 13.00
C ALA A 24 1.66 2.34 14.26
N PRO A 25 0.64 3.19 14.51
CA PRO A 25 -0.26 2.98 15.64
C PRO A 25 -0.97 1.64 15.44
N ALA A 26 -1.04 0.86 16.52
CA ALA A 26 -1.73 -0.42 16.58
C ALA A 26 -3.13 -0.28 15.98
N ALA A 27 -3.36 -0.95 14.84
CA ALA A 27 -4.58 -0.84 14.08
C ALA A 27 -5.74 -1.43 14.89
N ILE A 28 -6.74 -0.59 15.15
CA ILE A 28 -8.11 -0.96 15.45
C ILE A 28 -8.53 -1.97 14.37
N ILE A 29 -8.87 -3.20 14.75
CA ILE A 29 -9.37 -4.22 13.81
C ILE A 29 -10.75 -3.78 13.34
N GLN A 30 -10.80 -2.91 12.33
CA GLN A 30 -12.00 -2.62 11.59
C GLN A 30 -12.27 -3.84 10.70
N LYS A 31 -13.36 -4.56 10.98
CA LYS A 31 -13.80 -5.70 10.15
C LYS A 31 -14.05 -5.20 8.73
N ILE A 32 -13.11 -5.49 7.84
CA ILE A 32 -13.14 -5.01 6.45
C ILE A 32 -14.34 -5.63 5.74
N LYS A 33 -15.24 -4.79 5.23
CA LYS A 33 -16.36 -5.26 4.39
C LYS A 33 -15.87 -5.40 2.96
N HIS A 34 -15.59 -6.63 2.56
CA HIS A 34 -15.20 -6.95 1.18
C HIS A 34 -16.39 -6.81 0.21
N PRO A 35 -16.14 -6.39 -1.05
CA PRO A 35 -17.17 -6.29 -2.06
C PRO A 35 -17.69 -7.66 -2.48
N GLU A 36 -19.00 -7.73 -2.78
CA GLU A 36 -19.65 -8.98 -3.19
C GLU A 36 -19.44 -9.29 -4.68
N LYS A 37 -19.29 -8.26 -5.51
CA LYS A 37 -19.15 -8.37 -6.96
C LYS A 37 -17.84 -7.75 -7.44
N ALA A 38 -17.17 -8.43 -8.37
CA ALA A 38 -15.98 -7.91 -9.03
C ALA A 38 -16.36 -6.98 -10.19
N MET A 39 -15.47 -6.06 -10.53
CA MET A 39 -15.55 -5.25 -11.74
C MET A 39 -15.65 -6.13 -12.97
N GLU A 40 -16.27 -5.61 -14.02
CA GLU A 40 -16.41 -6.36 -15.26
C GLU A 40 -15.02 -6.59 -15.91
N PRO A 41 -14.82 -7.68 -16.66
CA PRO A 41 -13.54 -7.97 -17.31
C PRO A 41 -13.02 -6.84 -18.20
N ALA A 42 -13.93 -6.06 -18.81
CA ALA A 42 -13.57 -4.90 -19.63
C ALA A 42 -12.95 -3.76 -18.80
N GLU A 43 -13.43 -3.54 -17.58
CA GLU A 43 -12.89 -2.53 -16.68
C GLU A 43 -11.48 -2.90 -16.19
N ALA A 44 -11.28 -4.16 -15.77
CA ALA A 44 -9.97 -4.66 -15.38
C ALA A 44 -8.95 -4.56 -16.53
N LYS A 45 -9.38 -4.85 -17.77
CA LYS A 45 -8.56 -4.69 -18.98
C LYS A 45 -8.22 -3.22 -19.27
N ALA A 46 -9.11 -2.28 -18.99
CA ALA A 46 -8.82 -0.86 -19.15
C ALA A 46 -7.72 -0.42 -18.19
N ILE A 47 -7.82 -0.78 -16.91
CA ILE A 47 -6.79 -0.50 -15.89
C ILE A 47 -5.45 -1.11 -16.31
N LEU A 48 -5.45 -2.38 -16.75
CA LEU A 48 -4.25 -3.07 -17.22
C LEU A 48 -3.55 -2.31 -18.35
N ARG A 49 -4.32 -1.83 -19.34
CA ARG A 49 -3.77 -1.04 -20.47
C ARG A 49 -3.14 0.26 -20.01
N GLU A 50 -3.79 0.96 -19.09
CA GLU A 50 -3.26 2.21 -18.53
C GLU A 50 -1.98 1.96 -17.72
N MET A 51 -1.89 0.86 -16.95
CA MET A 51 -0.67 0.47 -16.24
C MET A 51 0.47 0.16 -17.23
N GLN A 52 0.18 -0.52 -18.33
CA GLN A 52 1.17 -0.88 -19.35
C GLN A 52 1.74 0.34 -20.10
N GLN A 53 1.04 1.48 -20.08
CA GLN A 53 1.54 2.74 -20.63
C GLN A 53 2.53 3.46 -19.69
N GLN A 54 2.60 3.07 -18.42
CA GLN A 54 3.49 3.70 -17.44
C GLN A 54 4.87 3.05 -17.45
N SER A 55 5.91 3.87 -17.38
CA SER A 55 7.30 3.40 -17.40
C SER A 55 7.82 2.98 -16.02
N THR A 56 7.24 3.50 -14.93
CA THR A 56 7.69 3.26 -13.56
C THR A 56 6.66 2.47 -12.76
N ASP A 57 7.11 1.68 -11.78
CA ASP A 57 6.19 0.99 -10.87
C ASP A 57 5.38 1.99 -10.02
N GLU A 58 5.96 3.13 -9.64
CA GLU A 58 5.27 4.18 -8.89
C GLU A 58 4.04 4.72 -9.65
N ASP A 59 4.18 4.96 -10.95
CA ASP A 59 3.07 5.44 -11.78
C ASP A 59 2.04 4.33 -12.04
N LYS A 60 2.49 3.08 -12.21
CA LYS A 60 1.58 1.91 -12.26
C LYS A 60 0.77 1.77 -10.97
N ILE A 61 1.36 2.04 -9.80
CA ILE A 61 0.64 2.03 -8.52
C ILE A 61 -0.44 3.11 -8.50
N LYS A 62 -0.17 4.32 -8.99
CA LYS A 62 -1.17 5.41 -9.08
C LYS A 62 -2.36 4.99 -9.94
N VAL A 63 -2.11 4.39 -11.10
CA VAL A 63 -3.15 3.86 -11.99
C VAL A 63 -3.97 2.76 -11.30
N LEU A 64 -3.31 1.77 -10.69
CA LEU A 64 -4.00 0.69 -9.98
C LEU A 64 -4.88 1.23 -8.86
N LYS A 65 -4.36 2.15 -8.05
CA LYS A 65 -5.10 2.76 -6.94
C LYS A 65 -6.34 3.49 -7.46
N ALA A 66 -6.21 4.29 -8.51
CA ALA A 66 -7.33 5.01 -9.11
C ALA A 66 -8.38 4.06 -9.72
N GLY A 67 -7.93 2.99 -10.38
CA GLY A 67 -8.81 2.04 -11.07
C GLY A 67 -9.56 1.07 -10.14
N VAL A 68 -8.94 0.68 -9.03
CA VAL A 68 -9.50 -0.32 -8.09
C VAL A 68 -10.31 0.32 -6.97
N LYS A 69 -9.98 1.56 -6.58
CA LYS A 69 -10.69 2.25 -5.50
C LYS A 69 -12.20 2.25 -5.74
N ASP A 70 -12.94 1.85 -4.72
CA ASP A 70 -14.40 1.77 -4.70
C ASP A 70 -15.02 0.74 -5.68
N LYS A 71 -14.18 -0.12 -6.30
CA LYS A 71 -14.62 -1.22 -7.16
C LYS A 71 -14.19 -2.57 -6.57
N GLY A 72 -14.99 -3.61 -6.79
CA GLY A 72 -14.54 -4.96 -6.46
C GLY A 72 -13.53 -5.49 -7.46
N ILE A 73 -12.54 -6.26 -7.00
CA ILE A 73 -11.58 -6.97 -7.85
C ILE A 73 -11.52 -8.44 -7.44
N ASN A 74 -11.55 -9.37 -8.40
CA ASN A 74 -11.33 -10.79 -8.10
C ASN A 74 -9.82 -11.14 -8.14
N MET A 75 -9.48 -12.32 -7.63
CA MET A 75 -8.07 -12.73 -7.53
C MET A 75 -7.36 -12.84 -8.87
N ASP A 76 -8.01 -13.30 -9.93
CA ASP A 76 -7.36 -13.49 -11.23
C ASP A 76 -7.10 -12.13 -11.92
N GLN A 77 -8.03 -11.18 -11.78
CA GLN A 77 -7.84 -9.79 -12.18
C GLN A 77 -6.68 -9.15 -11.38
N LEU A 78 -6.69 -9.31 -10.05
CA LEU A 78 -5.67 -8.73 -9.18
C LEU A 78 -4.27 -9.29 -9.51
N LEU A 79 -4.12 -10.62 -9.63
CA LEU A 79 -2.86 -11.25 -10.03
C LEU A 79 -2.37 -10.73 -11.39
N THR A 80 -3.28 -10.52 -12.35
CA THR A 80 -2.93 -9.96 -13.66
C THR A 80 -2.34 -8.55 -13.54
N LEU A 81 -2.95 -7.70 -12.70
CA LEU A 81 -2.46 -6.33 -12.47
C LEU A 81 -1.13 -6.33 -11.68
N LEU A 82 -1.01 -7.17 -10.65
CA LEU A 82 0.21 -7.26 -9.83
C LEU A 82 1.43 -7.74 -10.64
N ASN A 83 1.23 -8.61 -11.63
CA ASN A 83 2.30 -9.05 -12.53
C ASN A 83 2.83 -7.96 -13.47
N GLN A 84 2.24 -6.74 -13.47
CA GLN A 84 2.79 -5.61 -14.23
C GLN A 84 3.93 -4.89 -13.49
N PHE A 85 4.11 -5.13 -12.19
CA PHE A 85 5.17 -4.51 -11.39
C PHE A 85 6.48 -5.25 -11.53
N ASN A 86 7.57 -4.50 -11.64
CA ASN A 86 8.92 -5.04 -11.76
C ASN A 86 9.48 -5.50 -10.41
N THR A 87 9.08 -4.84 -9.33
CA THR A 87 9.64 -5.05 -7.98
C THR A 87 8.65 -5.70 -7.03
N ASP A 88 9.13 -6.51 -6.10
CA ASP A 88 8.28 -7.12 -5.06
C ASP A 88 7.76 -6.07 -4.06
N ASP A 89 8.54 -5.01 -3.81
CA ASP A 89 8.10 -3.83 -3.05
C ASP A 89 6.80 -3.24 -3.61
N SER A 90 6.75 -3.05 -4.94
CA SER A 90 5.57 -2.49 -5.60
C SER A 90 4.40 -3.46 -5.61
N LYS A 91 4.67 -4.76 -5.82
CA LYS A 91 3.64 -5.82 -5.75
C LYS A 91 2.99 -5.86 -4.37
N ILE A 92 3.77 -5.83 -3.28
CA ILE A 92 3.20 -5.93 -1.92
C ILE A 92 2.46 -4.64 -1.52
N GLU A 93 2.96 -3.47 -1.93
CA GLU A 93 2.25 -2.20 -1.70
C GLU A 93 0.88 -2.21 -2.39
N ALA A 94 0.86 -2.57 -3.68
CA ALA A 94 -0.38 -2.64 -4.46
C ALA A 94 -1.34 -3.72 -3.92
N ALA A 95 -0.83 -4.88 -3.51
CA ALA A 95 -1.64 -5.95 -2.92
C ALA A 95 -2.32 -5.48 -1.62
N LYS A 96 -1.55 -4.90 -0.69
CA LYS A 96 -2.09 -4.38 0.58
C LYS A 96 -3.18 -3.33 0.36
N PHE A 97 -3.00 -2.45 -0.63
CA PHE A 97 -4.02 -1.49 -1.03
C PHE A 97 -5.28 -2.17 -1.58
N ALA A 98 -5.13 -3.18 -2.42
CA ALA A 98 -6.25 -3.86 -3.09
C ALA A 98 -7.04 -4.82 -2.18
N PHE A 99 -6.48 -5.20 -1.02
CA PHE A 99 -7.10 -6.14 -0.08
C PHE A 99 -8.57 -5.79 0.27
N PRO A 100 -8.91 -4.60 0.77
CA PRO A 100 -10.30 -4.25 1.10
C PRO A 100 -11.25 -4.28 -0.09
N TYR A 101 -10.72 -4.20 -1.31
CA TYR A 101 -11.48 -4.22 -2.56
C TYR A 101 -11.56 -5.63 -3.17
N THR A 102 -10.95 -6.64 -2.57
CA THR A 102 -10.91 -8.00 -3.11
C THR A 102 -12.18 -8.77 -2.75
N THR A 103 -12.84 -9.39 -3.74
CA THR A 103 -14.10 -10.12 -3.52
C THR A 103 -13.89 -11.48 -2.86
N ASN A 104 -12.96 -12.29 -3.37
CA ASN A 104 -12.60 -13.60 -2.82
C ASN A 104 -11.33 -13.51 -1.96
N TYR A 105 -11.40 -12.71 -0.88
CA TYR A 105 -10.26 -12.45 0.01
C TYR A 105 -9.72 -13.71 0.71
N LYS A 106 -10.50 -14.80 0.82
CA LYS A 106 -10.02 -16.08 1.37
C LYS A 106 -8.91 -16.70 0.53
N SER A 107 -8.85 -16.37 -0.76
CA SER A 107 -7.80 -16.81 -1.69
C SER A 107 -6.67 -15.79 -1.84
N PHE A 108 -6.61 -14.75 -1.01
CA PHE A 108 -5.66 -13.65 -1.15
C PHE A 108 -4.18 -14.09 -1.09
N LEU A 109 -3.88 -15.14 -0.34
CA LEU A 109 -2.52 -15.70 -0.24
C LEU A 109 -2.00 -16.34 -1.54
N ARG A 110 -2.82 -16.49 -2.59
CA ARG A 110 -2.33 -16.85 -3.94
C ARG A 110 -1.30 -15.85 -4.49
N ILE A 111 -1.28 -14.61 -3.96
CA ILE A 111 -0.29 -13.59 -4.35
C ILE A 111 1.13 -13.97 -3.90
N CYS A 112 1.30 -14.88 -2.92
CA CYS A 112 2.62 -15.36 -2.53
C CYS A 112 3.40 -15.96 -3.71
N ASP A 113 2.70 -16.55 -4.69
CA ASP A 113 3.30 -17.24 -5.84
C ASP A 113 4.02 -16.29 -6.81
N ILE A 114 3.73 -14.99 -6.77
CA ILE A 114 4.33 -13.99 -7.68
C ILE A 114 5.47 -13.19 -7.04
N PHE A 115 5.77 -13.42 -5.76
CA PHE A 115 6.93 -12.85 -5.10
C PHE A 115 8.17 -13.71 -5.35
N SER A 116 9.30 -13.04 -5.58
CA SER A 116 10.58 -13.70 -5.80
C SER A 116 11.30 -14.03 -4.50
N ARG A 117 11.03 -13.28 -3.41
CA ARG A 117 11.72 -13.41 -2.12
C ARG A 117 10.74 -13.80 -1.01
N GLU A 118 11.19 -14.66 -0.09
CA GLU A 118 10.37 -15.23 0.99
C GLU A 118 9.84 -14.15 1.95
N GLU A 119 10.61 -13.10 2.24
CA GLU A 119 10.16 -12.10 3.21
C GLU A 119 8.91 -11.31 2.77
N TYR A 120 8.62 -11.25 1.47
CA TYR A 120 7.36 -10.66 0.98
C TYR A 120 6.17 -11.61 1.16
N LYS A 121 6.41 -12.92 1.09
CA LYS A 121 5.39 -13.93 1.39
C LYS A 121 5.02 -13.87 2.86
N ASP A 122 6.02 -13.85 3.75
CA ASP A 122 5.84 -13.67 5.19
C ASP A 122 5.09 -12.37 5.51
N ALA A 123 5.51 -11.25 4.90
CA ALA A 123 4.87 -9.95 5.10
C ALA A 123 3.42 -9.91 4.58
N LEU A 124 3.09 -10.64 3.51
CA LEU A 124 1.72 -10.77 3.01
C LEU A 124 0.87 -11.64 3.94
N GLU A 125 1.41 -12.75 4.43
CA GLU A 125 0.72 -13.62 5.39
C GLU A 125 0.38 -12.89 6.68
N ASP A 126 1.34 -12.16 7.24
CA ASP A 126 1.16 -11.36 8.44
C ASP A 126 0.09 -10.29 8.24
N PHE A 127 0.11 -9.63 7.08
CA PHE A 127 -0.92 -8.67 6.72
C PHE A 127 -2.29 -9.35 6.63
N TYR A 128 -2.41 -10.48 5.94
CA TYR A 128 -3.67 -11.22 5.81
C TYR A 128 -4.22 -11.66 7.18
N LYS A 129 -3.38 -12.24 8.04
CA LYS A 129 -3.77 -12.69 9.39
C LYS A 129 -4.34 -11.55 10.25
N LYS A 130 -3.81 -10.33 10.09
CA LYS A 130 -4.24 -9.13 10.83
C LYS A 130 -5.52 -8.49 10.29
N ASN A 131 -5.88 -8.72 9.02
CA ASN A 131 -6.93 -7.95 8.33
C ASN A 131 -8.12 -8.80 7.80
N LYS A 132 -8.06 -10.14 7.86
CA LYS A 132 -9.11 -11.04 7.37
C LYS A 132 -10.43 -11.03 8.16
#